data_AF-A0A158QDI0-F1
#
_entry.id   AF-A0A158QDI0-F1
#
_cell.length_a   1.000
_cell.length_b   1.000
_cell.length_c   1.000
_cell.angle_alpha   90.00
_cell.angle_beta   90.00
_cell.angle_gamma   90.00
#
_symmetry.space_group_name_H-M   'P 1'
#
loop_
_entity.id
_entity.type
_entity.pdbx_description
1 polymer ?
#
loop_
_entity_poly.entity_id
_entity_poly.type
_entity_poly.pdbx_seq_one_letter_code
_entity_poly.pdbx_strand_id
1 'polypeptide(L)'
;MKLGQVISSNQFPFFLTPVSHSLSVGGSLMHSLGRLLDSSLVWYNTSSNRGQNATTRPRSDDSNSRNGRCRHRQYNRSLDTWGVDIENIREQILRQIFDLLSNLAWSSEALGFFAKAKILSNFTTLDAKTLARVPKAQYLQRLWLQFITNLTFTREGQALLLNFPGTISVLVDHVRFCRDPGNRHAAYLCLQNLCANTSFKTYLYQRSYGIPELLADTLEPSKNPPEILQQTITALSNAAYNCTKVRAFLKGEGFLQQLNNLKTFCQTNGDGRVRSLLPSVELLITALAQ
;
A
#
# COMPACT_ATOMS: atom_id res chain seq x y z
N MET A 1 33.39 41.49 32.43
CA MET A 1 33.21 42.93 32.72
C MET A 1 32.21 43.49 31.72
N LYS A 2 31.06 44.01 32.20
CA LYS A 2 29.93 44.72 31.52
C LYS A 2 29.21 44.02 30.33
N LEU A 3 27.90 43.71 30.43
CA LEU A 3 26.71 44.58 30.19
C LEU A 3 26.80 45.25 28.80
N GLY A 4 25.87 45.14 27.85
CA GLY A 4 24.50 44.64 27.78
C GLY A 4 23.87 45.09 26.44
N GLN A 5 22.55 44.94 26.33
CA GLN A 5 21.61 45.50 25.32
C GLN A 5 21.14 44.62 24.14
N VAL A 6 19.87 44.24 24.34
CA VAL A 6 18.74 44.06 23.42
C VAL A 6 18.62 45.21 22.40
N ILE A 7 18.23 44.90 21.15
CA ILE A 7 17.12 45.52 20.39
C ILE A 7 16.82 44.67 19.13
N SER A 8 15.54 44.39 18.94
CA SER A 8 14.87 43.82 17.77
C SER A 8 14.70 44.87 16.66
N SER A 9 14.74 44.48 15.38
CA SER A 9 13.76 44.86 14.32
C SER A 9 14.25 44.52 12.92
N ASN A 10 13.46 43.69 12.22
CA ASN A 10 13.13 43.69 10.79
C ASN A 10 14.03 44.47 9.81
N GLN A 11 14.60 43.75 8.84
CA GLN A 11 14.60 44.16 7.43
C GLN A 11 14.85 42.95 6.52
N PHE A 12 13.87 42.67 5.66
CA PHE A 12 14.00 41.78 4.50
C PHE A 12 15.08 42.32 3.55
N PRO A 13 15.85 41.43 2.90
CA PRO A 13 16.26 41.66 1.54
C PRO A 13 15.61 40.61 0.63
N PHE A 14 14.69 41.10 -0.22
CA PHE A 14 14.38 40.48 -1.48
C PHE A 14 15.68 40.30 -2.27
N PHE A 15 16.16 39.06 -2.40
CA PHE A 15 17.00 38.68 -3.53
C PHE A 15 16.19 37.79 -4.45
N LEU A 16 15.69 38.43 -5.51
CA LEU A 16 15.30 37.75 -6.75
C LEU A 16 16.55 37.06 -7.31
N THR A 17 16.72 35.78 -7.02
CA THR A 17 17.62 34.93 -7.82
C THR A 17 16.84 34.39 -9.01
N PRO A 18 17.37 34.49 -10.24
CA PRO A 18 16.69 34.01 -11.43
C PRO A 18 16.66 32.49 -11.39
N VAL A 19 15.47 31.92 -11.30
CA VAL A 19 15.26 30.48 -11.45
C VAL A 19 15.34 30.16 -12.95
N SER A 20 16.55 29.94 -13.44
CA SER A 20 16.78 29.27 -14.72
C SER A 20 16.56 27.76 -14.54
N HIS A 21 15.30 27.34 -14.52
CA HIS A 21 14.95 25.93 -14.68
C HIS A 21 15.17 25.51 -16.13
N SER A 22 16.38 25.05 -16.47
CA SER A 22 16.50 24.04 -17.52
C SER A 22 15.92 22.73 -16.95
N LEU A 23 14.60 22.58 -17.03
CA LEU A 23 13.95 21.30 -16.78
C LEU A 23 14.56 20.30 -17.77
N SER A 24 15.37 19.37 -17.27
CA SER A 24 15.75 18.22 -18.07
C SER A 24 14.48 17.55 -18.61
N VAL A 25 14.53 17.01 -19.82
CA VAL A 25 13.36 16.39 -20.47
C VAL A 25 12.68 15.37 -19.54
N GLY A 26 13.47 14.65 -18.73
CA GLY A 26 12.97 13.73 -17.69
C GLY A 26 12.16 14.42 -16.58
N GLY A 27 12.54 15.61 -16.13
CA GLY A 27 11.79 16.35 -15.11
C GLY A 27 10.42 16.82 -15.59
N SER A 28 10.31 17.25 -16.84
CA SER A 28 9.02 17.66 -17.45
C SER A 28 8.06 16.47 -17.58
N LEU A 29 8.57 15.31 -18.01
CA LEU A 29 7.79 14.07 -18.11
C LEU A 29 7.25 13.64 -16.75
N MET A 30 8.10 13.59 -15.72
CA MET A 30 7.71 13.14 -14.38
C MET A 30 6.70 14.08 -13.72
N HIS A 31 6.83 15.39 -13.94
CA HIS A 31 5.84 16.34 -13.48
C HIS A 31 4.49 16.16 -14.18
N SER A 32 4.51 15.93 -15.50
CA SER A 32 3.30 15.63 -16.27
C SER A 32 2.64 14.34 -15.81
N LEU A 33 3.43 13.30 -15.50
CA LEU A 33 2.96 12.03 -14.97
C LEU A 33 2.30 12.20 -13.60
N GLY A 34 2.90 12.99 -12.70
CA GLY A 34 2.31 13.31 -11.40
C GLY A 34 0.95 14.00 -11.53
N ARG A 35 0.85 15.03 -12.39
CA ARG A 35 -0.41 15.73 -12.66
C ARG A 35 -1.47 14.83 -13.29
N LEU A 36 -1.05 13.92 -14.18
CA LEU A 36 -1.93 12.95 -14.80
C LEU A 36 -2.48 11.97 -13.75
N LEU A 37 -1.62 11.45 -12.88
CA LEU A 37 -2.02 10.58 -11.77
C LEU A 37 -3.04 11.28 -10.86
N ASP A 38 -2.76 12.51 -10.42
CA ASP A 38 -3.68 13.28 -9.57
C ASP A 38 -5.04 13.45 -10.25
N SER A 39 -5.05 13.82 -11.53
CA SER A 39 -6.27 14.00 -12.32
C SER A 39 -7.06 12.69 -12.44
N SER A 40 -6.37 11.58 -12.70
CA SER A 40 -6.98 10.25 -12.80
C SER A 40 -7.55 9.77 -11.45
N LEU A 41 -6.87 10.04 -10.34
CA LEU A 41 -7.31 9.64 -8.99
C LEU A 41 -8.49 10.47 -8.50
N VAL A 42 -8.48 11.78 -8.73
CA VAL A 42 -9.63 12.65 -8.42
C VAL A 42 -10.87 12.10 -9.10
N TRP A 43 -10.77 11.82 -10.41
CA TRP A 43 -11.88 11.27 -11.16
C TRP A 43 -12.36 9.91 -10.65
N TYR A 44 -11.40 9.03 -10.33
CA TYR A 44 -11.69 7.69 -9.85
C TYR A 44 -12.54 7.71 -8.56
N ASN A 45 -12.18 8.60 -7.64
CA ASN A 45 -12.91 8.80 -6.39
C ASN A 45 -14.32 9.37 -6.61
N THR A 46 -14.49 10.32 -7.53
CA THR A 46 -15.83 10.89 -7.84
C THR A 46 -16.77 9.87 -8.46
N SER A 47 -16.23 8.95 -9.27
CA SER A 47 -17.01 7.94 -9.99
C SER A 47 -17.40 6.77 -9.10
N SER A 48 -16.52 6.37 -8.17
CA SER A 48 -16.80 5.35 -7.16
C SER A 48 -18.00 5.74 -6.26
N ASN A 49 -18.12 7.02 -5.91
CA ASN A 49 -19.20 7.51 -5.04
C ASN A 49 -20.59 7.58 -5.72
N ARG A 50 -20.66 7.71 -7.06
CA ARG A 50 -21.95 7.76 -7.76
C ARG A 50 -22.70 6.42 -7.74
N GLY A 51 -21.98 5.29 -7.63
CA GLY A 51 -22.60 3.97 -7.53
C GLY A 51 -23.31 3.68 -6.20
N GLN A 52 -23.06 4.49 -5.16
CA GLN A 52 -23.65 4.30 -3.83
C GLN A 52 -25.05 4.93 -3.68
N ASN A 53 -25.39 5.93 -4.50
CA ASN A 53 -26.65 6.68 -4.38
C ASN A 53 -27.78 6.14 -5.29
N ALA A 54 -27.58 5.03 -6.00
CA ALA A 54 -28.53 4.53 -7.00
C ALA A 54 -29.54 3.49 -6.47
N THR A 55 -29.47 3.08 -5.19
CA THR A 55 -30.28 1.95 -4.65
C THR A 55 -31.45 2.33 -3.74
N THR A 56 -31.89 3.58 -3.70
CA THR A 56 -33.16 3.95 -3.05
C THR A 56 -34.05 4.75 -3.99
N ARG A 57 -34.75 4.05 -4.89
CA ARG A 57 -35.98 4.59 -5.49
C ARG A 57 -37.18 4.11 -4.67
N PRO A 58 -38.05 5.02 -4.18
CA PRO A 58 -39.32 4.63 -3.58
C PRO A 58 -40.18 3.96 -4.64
N ARG A 59 -40.76 2.81 -4.29
CA ARG A 59 -41.74 2.09 -5.09
C ARG A 59 -43.06 2.87 -4.99
N SER A 60 -43.34 3.73 -5.97
CA SER A 60 -44.68 4.29 -6.18
C SER A 60 -45.38 3.44 -7.23
N ASP A 61 -46.38 2.68 -6.79
CA ASP A 61 -47.31 1.98 -7.67
C ASP A 61 -48.16 3.02 -8.41
N ASP A 62 -48.01 3.11 -9.73
CA ASP A 62 -49.01 3.77 -10.57
C ASP A 62 -49.19 3.02 -11.88
N SER A 63 -50.42 2.54 -12.04
CA SER A 63 -50.92 1.74 -13.14
C SER A 63 -51.65 2.65 -14.12
N ASN A 64 -50.95 3.16 -15.14
CA ASN A 64 -51.50 3.45 -16.49
C ASN A 64 -50.57 4.39 -17.25
N SER A 65 -49.86 3.87 -18.25
CA SER A 65 -49.54 4.60 -19.49
C SER A 65 -48.82 3.64 -20.44
N ARG A 66 -49.60 2.92 -21.25
CA ARG A 66 -49.13 2.25 -22.47
C ARG A 66 -49.41 3.21 -23.62
N ASN A 67 -48.40 4.02 -23.97
CA ASN A 67 -48.05 4.40 -25.36
C ASN A 67 -46.99 5.52 -25.32
N GLY A 68 -45.75 5.19 -25.70
CA GLY A 68 -44.65 6.16 -25.81
C GLY A 68 -43.23 5.65 -25.48
N ARG A 69 -43.06 4.40 -25.02
CA ARG A 69 -41.78 3.93 -24.43
C ARG A 69 -40.71 3.38 -25.40
N CYS A 70 -40.95 3.32 -26.71
CA CYS A 70 -39.98 2.69 -27.62
C CYS A 70 -38.86 3.62 -28.11
N ARG A 71 -39.07 4.94 -28.25
CA ARG A 71 -38.02 5.85 -28.75
C ARG A 71 -37.02 6.33 -27.69
N HIS A 72 -37.44 6.46 -26.43
CA HIS A 72 -36.51 6.82 -25.34
C HIS A 72 -35.60 5.67 -24.90
N ARG A 73 -35.95 4.41 -25.21
CA ARG A 73 -35.16 3.24 -24.79
C ARG A 73 -33.89 3.06 -25.61
N GLN A 74 -33.87 3.48 -26.88
CA GLN A 74 -32.71 3.37 -27.77
C GLN A 74 -31.67 4.46 -27.52
N TYR A 75 -32.10 5.70 -27.25
CA TYR A 75 -31.20 6.81 -26.94
C TYR A 75 -30.48 6.61 -25.59
N ASN A 76 -31.20 6.13 -24.56
CA ASN A 76 -30.58 5.79 -23.28
C ASN A 76 -29.58 4.62 -23.42
N ARG A 77 -29.90 3.59 -24.22
CA ARG A 77 -28.97 2.48 -24.47
C ARG A 77 -27.67 2.92 -25.13
N SER A 78 -27.75 3.85 -26.09
CA SER A 78 -26.55 4.39 -26.73
C SER A 78 -25.71 5.21 -25.75
N LEU A 79 -26.33 6.11 -24.98
CA LEU A 79 -25.64 6.92 -23.97
C LEU A 79 -24.97 6.06 -22.88
N ASP A 80 -25.61 4.98 -22.47
CA ASP A 80 -25.07 4.01 -21.51
C ASP A 80 -23.85 3.27 -22.09
N THR A 81 -23.86 2.90 -23.38
CA THR A 81 -22.70 2.29 -24.05
C THR A 81 -21.50 3.25 -24.11
N TRP A 82 -21.70 4.51 -24.50
CA TRP A 82 -20.63 5.52 -24.52
C TRP A 82 -20.07 5.78 -23.11
N GLY A 83 -20.91 5.75 -22.07
CA GLY A 83 -20.49 5.87 -20.68
C GLY A 83 -19.58 4.72 -20.24
N VAL A 84 -19.92 3.48 -20.59
CA VAL A 84 -19.11 2.29 -20.29
C VAL A 84 -17.77 2.32 -21.02
N ASP A 85 -17.74 2.75 -22.29
CA ASP A 85 -16.49 2.85 -23.05
C ASP A 85 -15.53 3.88 -22.46
N ILE A 86 -16.05 5.04 -22.03
CA ILE A 86 -15.22 6.08 -21.38
C ILE A 86 -14.69 5.58 -20.03
N GLU A 87 -15.48 4.85 -19.24
CA GLU A 87 -15.01 4.26 -17.98
C GLU A 87 -13.90 3.24 -18.23
N ASN A 88 -14.06 2.36 -19.23
CA ASN A 88 -13.04 1.37 -19.60
C ASN A 88 -11.74 2.04 -20.06
N ILE A 89 -11.82 3.08 -20.89
CA ILE A 89 -10.65 3.86 -21.33
C ILE A 89 -9.93 4.47 -20.11
N ARG A 90 -10.67 4.97 -19.13
CA ARG A 90 -10.08 5.60 -17.93
C ARG A 90 -9.42 4.58 -17.02
N GLU A 91 -10.02 3.42 -16.81
CA GLU A 91 -9.39 2.32 -16.06
C GLU A 91 -8.11 1.84 -16.76
N GLN A 92 -8.11 1.82 -18.09
CA GLN A 92 -6.93 1.49 -18.89
C GLN A 92 -5.83 2.55 -18.79
N ILE A 93 -6.17 3.85 -18.83
CA ILE A 93 -5.22 4.94 -18.61
C ILE A 93 -4.61 4.83 -17.21
N LEU A 94 -5.44 4.63 -16.18
CA LEU A 94 -4.98 4.46 -14.81
C LEU A 94 -4.00 3.29 -14.69
N ARG A 95 -4.33 2.15 -15.30
CA ARG A 95 -3.44 0.99 -15.36
C ARG A 95 -2.09 1.32 -15.98
N GLN A 96 -2.09 1.96 -17.14
CA GLN A 96 -0.86 2.32 -17.85
C GLN A 96 0.02 3.28 -17.04
N ILE A 97 -0.58 4.22 -16.32
CA ILE A 97 0.14 5.09 -15.38
C ILE A 97 0.83 4.26 -14.31
N PHE A 98 0.12 3.34 -13.67
CA PHE A 98 0.69 2.49 -12.61
C PHE A 98 1.72 1.49 -13.12
N ASP A 99 1.56 0.95 -14.33
CA ASP A 99 2.56 0.11 -14.98
C ASP A 99 3.84 0.91 -15.25
N LEU A 100 3.72 2.15 -15.72
CA LEU A 100 4.87 3.04 -15.91
C LEU A 100 5.54 3.37 -14.57
N LEU A 101 4.79 3.73 -13.54
CA LEU A 101 5.32 4.00 -12.20
C LEU A 101 6.04 2.78 -11.62
N SER A 102 5.46 1.59 -11.80
CA SER A 102 6.03 0.31 -11.37
C SER A 102 7.36 0.01 -12.06
N ASN A 103 7.46 0.28 -13.36
CA ASN A 103 8.71 0.11 -14.10
C ASN A 103 9.75 1.14 -13.67
N LEU A 104 9.33 2.38 -13.45
CA LEU A 104 10.21 3.47 -13.00
C LEU A 104 10.71 3.30 -11.55
N ALA A 105 10.03 2.52 -10.72
CA ALA A 105 10.46 2.22 -9.35
C ALA A 105 11.85 1.54 -9.27
N TRP A 106 12.33 0.98 -10.37
CA TRP A 106 13.67 0.37 -10.50
C TRP A 106 14.77 1.38 -10.85
N SER A 107 14.42 2.62 -11.20
CA SER A 107 15.36 3.68 -11.54
C SER A 107 15.55 4.65 -10.37
N SER A 108 16.79 4.77 -9.88
CA SER A 108 17.13 5.68 -8.78
C SER A 108 16.83 7.15 -9.10
N GLU A 109 16.99 7.57 -10.35
CA GLU A 109 16.64 8.90 -10.81
C GLU A 109 15.13 9.17 -10.66
N ALA A 110 14.30 8.20 -11.04
CA ALA A 110 12.85 8.30 -10.94
C ALA A 110 12.39 8.41 -9.48
N LEU A 111 13.04 7.71 -8.54
CA LEU A 111 12.73 7.80 -7.11
C LEU A 111 12.91 9.22 -6.56
N GLY A 112 13.95 9.92 -7.00
CA GLY A 112 14.17 11.34 -6.65
C GLY A 112 13.01 12.23 -7.13
N PHE A 113 12.44 11.92 -8.30
CA PHE A 113 11.24 12.61 -8.79
C PHE A 113 9.99 12.22 -8.01
N PHE A 114 9.81 10.94 -7.65
CA PHE A 114 8.67 10.50 -6.84
C PHE A 114 8.60 11.25 -5.51
N ALA A 115 9.76 11.47 -4.87
CA ALA A 115 9.87 12.28 -3.65
C ALA A 115 9.44 13.74 -3.88
N LYS A 116 9.97 14.39 -4.92
CA LYS A 116 9.69 15.80 -5.25
C LYS A 116 8.24 16.03 -5.64
N ALA A 117 7.68 15.14 -6.46
CA ALA A 117 6.30 15.18 -6.90
C ALA A 117 5.31 14.67 -5.83
N LYS A 118 5.81 14.20 -4.69
CA LYS A 118 5.01 13.65 -3.58
C LYS A 118 4.03 12.57 -4.02
N ILE A 119 4.42 11.69 -4.95
CA ILE A 119 3.51 10.66 -5.50
C ILE A 119 2.88 9.79 -4.40
N LEU A 120 3.63 9.53 -3.32
CA LEU A 120 3.17 8.75 -2.18
C LEU A 120 2.10 9.46 -1.33
N SER A 121 1.86 10.77 -1.48
CA SER A 121 0.79 11.46 -0.73
C SER A 121 -0.56 10.82 -0.99
N ASN A 122 -0.84 10.49 -2.25
CA ASN A 122 -2.08 9.84 -2.65
C ASN A 122 -2.21 8.46 -2.00
N PHE A 123 -1.12 7.68 -1.96
CA PHE A 123 -1.11 6.39 -1.27
C PHE A 123 -1.44 6.53 0.22
N THR A 124 -0.84 7.52 0.90
CA THR A 124 -1.07 7.72 2.34
C THR A 124 -2.49 8.16 2.72
N THR A 125 -3.29 8.60 1.74
CA THR A 125 -4.71 8.95 1.94
C THR A 125 -5.66 7.78 1.76
N LEU A 126 -5.18 6.61 1.33
CA LEU A 126 -6.01 5.45 1.07
C LEU A 126 -6.49 4.80 2.38
N ASP A 127 -7.80 4.70 2.54
CA ASP A 127 -8.40 3.90 3.61
C ASP A 127 -8.69 2.47 3.11
N ALA A 128 -7.90 1.51 3.58
CA ALA A 128 -8.04 0.10 3.23
C ALA A 128 -9.45 -0.44 3.50
N LYS A 129 -10.13 0.02 4.57
CA LYS A 129 -11.48 -0.44 4.91
C LYS A 129 -12.51 0.04 3.91
N THR A 130 -12.42 1.30 3.49
CA THR A 130 -13.31 1.88 2.48
C THR A 130 -13.08 1.22 1.12
N LEU A 131 -11.82 1.06 0.70
CA LEU A 131 -11.50 0.42 -0.58
C LEU A 131 -11.98 -1.04 -0.64
N ALA A 132 -11.89 -1.77 0.46
CA ALA A 132 -12.33 -3.17 0.53
C ALA A 132 -13.84 -3.36 0.30
N ARG A 133 -14.67 -2.31 0.41
CA ARG A 133 -16.13 -2.40 0.25
C ARG A 133 -16.60 -2.33 -1.21
N VAL A 134 -15.78 -1.83 -2.12
CA VAL A 134 -16.18 -1.54 -3.50
C VAL A 134 -15.26 -2.30 -4.47
N PRO A 135 -15.77 -3.19 -5.34
CA PRO A 135 -14.94 -3.97 -6.27
C PRO A 135 -14.05 -3.11 -7.16
N LYS A 136 -14.60 -1.99 -7.68
CA LYS A 136 -13.77 -1.01 -8.40
C LYS A 136 -12.63 -0.56 -7.50
N ALA A 137 -12.89 -0.01 -6.32
CA ALA A 137 -11.84 0.48 -5.41
C ALA A 137 -10.75 -0.57 -5.05
N GLN A 138 -11.08 -1.87 -5.03
CA GLN A 138 -10.09 -2.95 -4.89
C GLN A 138 -9.13 -3.06 -6.08
N TYR A 139 -9.56 -2.69 -7.29
CA TYR A 139 -8.68 -2.57 -8.46
C TYR A 139 -7.66 -1.45 -8.29
N LEU A 140 -8.08 -0.26 -7.84
CA LEU A 140 -7.13 0.82 -7.53
C LEU A 140 -6.16 0.39 -6.44
N GLN A 141 -6.66 -0.30 -5.41
CA GLN A 141 -5.83 -0.86 -4.35
C GLN A 141 -4.77 -1.81 -4.90
N ARG A 142 -5.11 -2.67 -5.87
CA ARG A 142 -4.17 -3.57 -6.54
C ARG A 142 -3.06 -2.82 -7.25
N LEU A 143 -3.41 -1.79 -8.02
CA LEU A 143 -2.44 -0.98 -8.77
C LEU A 143 -1.45 -0.29 -7.84
N TRP A 144 -1.93 0.29 -6.74
CA TRP A 144 -1.07 0.86 -5.71
C TRP A 144 -0.14 -0.18 -5.10
N LEU A 145 -0.69 -1.31 -4.66
CA LEU A 145 0.12 -2.35 -4.02
C LEU A 145 1.18 -2.93 -4.96
N GLN A 146 0.90 -3.05 -6.26
CA GLN A 146 1.89 -3.44 -7.27
C GLN A 146 3.03 -2.42 -7.35
N PHE A 147 2.72 -1.12 -7.42
CA PHE A 147 3.73 -0.07 -7.43
C PHE A 147 4.58 -0.05 -6.14
N ILE A 148 3.92 -0.10 -4.97
CA ILE A 148 4.60 -0.13 -3.67
C ILE A 148 5.47 -1.39 -3.54
N THR A 149 5.00 -2.55 -4.01
CA THR A 149 5.79 -3.80 -3.97
C THR A 149 7.11 -3.62 -4.73
N ASN A 150 7.07 -3.01 -5.92
CA ASN A 150 8.29 -2.73 -6.69
C ASN A 150 9.26 -1.80 -5.94
N LEU A 151 8.76 -0.77 -5.27
CA LEU A 151 9.60 0.09 -4.42
C LEU A 151 10.24 -0.69 -3.27
N THR A 152 9.57 -1.71 -2.71
CA THR A 152 10.15 -2.51 -1.63
C THR A 152 11.28 -3.45 -2.06
N PHE A 153 11.49 -3.68 -3.37
CA PHE A 153 12.58 -4.54 -3.85
C PHE A 153 13.94 -3.83 -3.93
N THR A 154 13.98 -2.49 -3.88
CA THR A 154 15.22 -1.71 -3.94
C THR A 154 15.50 -1.00 -2.62
N ARG A 155 16.77 -0.77 -2.28
CA ARG A 155 17.12 -0.09 -1.02
C ARG A 155 16.66 1.36 -1.02
N GLU A 156 16.81 2.03 -2.15
CA GLU A 156 16.43 3.42 -2.38
C GLU A 156 14.90 3.56 -2.34
N GLY A 157 14.16 2.60 -2.92
CA GLY A 157 12.70 2.58 -2.87
C GLY A 157 12.18 2.34 -1.44
N GLN A 158 12.79 1.42 -0.70
CA GLN A 158 12.48 1.24 0.72
C GLN A 158 12.77 2.52 1.53
N ALA A 159 13.90 3.18 1.29
CA ALA A 159 14.24 4.44 1.95
C ALA A 159 13.21 5.53 1.63
N LEU A 160 12.76 5.64 0.37
CA LEU A 160 11.69 6.56 -0.02
C LEU A 160 10.40 6.30 0.76
N LEU A 161 9.96 5.03 0.84
CA LEU A 161 8.76 4.63 1.57
C LEU A 161 8.86 4.93 3.07
N LEU A 162 9.99 4.62 3.69
CA LEU A 162 10.21 4.78 5.13
C LEU A 162 10.36 6.24 5.55
N ASN A 163 10.84 7.10 4.65
CA ASN A 163 10.95 8.54 4.86
C ASN A 163 9.66 9.29 4.61
N PHE A 164 8.67 8.67 3.95
CA PHE A 164 7.39 9.31 3.66
C PHE A 164 6.37 9.00 4.77
N PRO A 165 5.95 10.00 5.59
CA PRO A 165 5.10 9.76 6.76
C PRO A 165 3.76 9.11 6.40
N GLY A 166 3.29 8.19 7.24
CA GLY A 166 1.99 7.51 7.05
C GLY A 166 2.03 6.31 6.09
N THR A 167 3.11 6.10 5.34
CA THR A 167 3.22 4.97 4.40
C THR A 167 3.10 3.62 5.12
N ILE A 168 3.79 3.47 6.26
CA ILE A 168 3.81 2.22 7.03
C ILE A 168 2.46 1.94 7.68
N SER A 169 1.77 2.96 8.22
CA SER A 169 0.44 2.77 8.80
C SER A 169 -0.56 2.30 7.75
N VAL A 170 -0.57 2.95 6.58
CA VAL A 170 -1.46 2.55 5.48
C VAL A 170 -1.15 1.13 5.01
N LEU A 171 0.13 0.76 4.91
CA LEU A 171 0.50 -0.61 4.50
C LEU A 171 0.00 -1.65 5.50
N VAL A 172 0.17 -1.41 6.81
CA VAL A 172 -0.33 -2.29 7.87
C VAL A 172 -1.85 -2.42 7.80
N ASP A 173 -2.57 -1.33 7.55
CA ASP A 173 -4.03 -1.36 7.38
C ASP A 173 -4.45 -2.17 6.15
N HIS A 174 -3.68 -2.13 5.07
CA HIS A 174 -3.93 -2.97 3.90
C HIS A 174 -3.75 -4.46 4.22
N VAL A 175 -2.75 -4.83 5.03
CA VAL A 175 -2.61 -6.23 5.46
C VAL A 175 -3.81 -6.69 6.31
N ARG A 176 -4.34 -5.81 7.16
CA ARG A 176 -5.44 -6.13 8.08
C ARG A 176 -6.81 -6.16 7.40
N PHE A 177 -7.06 -5.24 6.49
CA PHE A 177 -8.43 -4.94 6.04
C PHE A 177 -8.68 -5.26 4.55
N CYS A 178 -7.65 -5.60 3.76
CA CYS A 178 -7.85 -6.09 2.40
C CYS A 178 -8.71 -7.36 2.40
N ARG A 179 -9.80 -7.34 1.61
CA ARG A 179 -10.67 -8.51 1.39
C ARG A 179 -10.20 -9.37 0.22
N ASP A 180 -9.64 -8.76 -0.82
CA ASP A 180 -9.07 -9.49 -1.96
C ASP A 180 -7.79 -10.22 -1.50
N PRO A 181 -7.71 -11.56 -1.60
CA PRO A 181 -6.55 -12.31 -1.14
C PRO A 181 -5.26 -11.91 -1.85
N GLY A 182 -5.33 -11.59 -3.14
CA GLY A 182 -4.17 -11.15 -3.93
C GLY A 182 -3.61 -9.81 -3.43
N ASN A 183 -4.48 -8.83 -3.22
CA ASN A 183 -4.10 -7.55 -2.64
C ASN A 183 -3.57 -7.71 -1.20
N ARG A 184 -4.20 -8.54 -0.36
CA ARG A 184 -3.70 -8.80 0.99
C ARG A 184 -2.31 -9.43 0.97
N HIS A 185 -2.08 -10.39 0.07
CA HIS A 185 -0.77 -11.02 -0.13
C HIS A 185 0.30 -10.02 -0.61
N ALA A 186 -0.03 -9.13 -1.55
CA ALA A 186 0.86 -8.09 -2.03
C ALA A 186 1.22 -7.07 -0.92
N ALA A 187 0.24 -6.65 -0.12
CA ALA A 187 0.48 -5.78 1.03
C ALA A 187 1.40 -6.46 2.06
N TYR A 188 1.18 -7.75 2.32
CA TYR A 188 2.02 -8.52 3.23
C TYR A 188 3.45 -8.65 2.69
N LEU A 189 3.60 -8.90 1.38
CA LEU A 189 4.90 -8.99 0.73
C LEU A 189 5.71 -7.68 0.87
N CYS A 190 5.06 -6.54 0.72
CA CYS A 190 5.70 -5.25 0.97
C CYS A 190 6.25 -5.17 2.41
N LEU A 191 5.45 -5.58 3.40
CA LEU A 191 5.86 -5.58 4.81
C LEU A 191 7.03 -6.54 5.06
N GLN A 192 6.96 -7.74 4.49
CA GLN A 192 8.01 -8.76 4.56
C GLN A 192 9.34 -8.25 3.98
N ASN A 193 9.30 -7.56 2.84
CA ASN A 193 10.48 -6.99 2.21
C ASN A 193 11.10 -5.89 3.09
N LEU A 194 10.26 -5.06 3.71
CA LEU A 194 10.72 -4.01 4.63
C LEU A 194 11.34 -4.57 5.91
N CYS A 195 10.96 -5.76 6.39
CA CYS A 195 11.54 -6.36 7.60
C CYS A 195 13.07 -6.52 7.56
N ALA A 196 13.69 -6.61 6.38
CA ALA A 196 15.15 -6.65 6.25
C ALA A 196 15.81 -5.28 6.49
N ASN A 197 15.07 -4.18 6.39
CA ASN A 197 15.56 -2.82 6.47
C ASN A 197 15.81 -2.37 7.91
N THR A 198 16.98 -1.78 8.18
CA THR A 198 17.36 -1.33 9.52
C THR A 198 16.43 -0.25 10.08
N SER A 199 15.97 0.69 9.25
CA SER A 199 15.03 1.73 9.67
C SER A 199 13.63 1.15 9.91
N PHE A 200 13.22 0.13 9.17
CA PHE A 200 11.94 -0.54 9.45
C PHE A 200 11.97 -1.32 10.77
N LYS A 201 13.11 -1.96 11.11
CA LYS A 201 13.27 -2.68 12.38
C LYS A 201 12.97 -1.80 13.61
N THR A 202 13.12 -0.48 13.50
CA THR A 202 12.75 0.44 14.59
C THR A 202 11.27 0.48 14.86
N TYR A 203 10.43 0.43 13.82
CA TYR A 203 8.98 0.34 13.97
C TYR A 203 8.56 -0.96 14.67
N LEU A 204 9.28 -2.05 14.43
CA LEU A 204 8.99 -3.34 15.04
C LEU A 204 9.17 -3.31 16.57
N TYR A 205 10.36 -2.93 17.06
CA TYR A 205 10.60 -2.91 18.51
C TYR A 205 9.92 -1.75 19.24
N GLN A 206 9.53 -0.68 18.53
CA GLN A 206 8.67 0.38 19.08
C GLN A 206 7.19 0.01 19.12
N ARG A 207 6.82 -1.18 18.63
CA ARG A 207 5.43 -1.64 18.49
C ARG A 207 4.56 -0.66 17.68
N SER A 208 5.18 0.04 16.73
CA SER A 208 4.50 1.04 15.92
C SER A 208 3.44 0.39 15.03
N TYR A 209 2.26 1.02 14.97
CA TYR A 209 1.12 0.59 14.15
C TYR A 209 0.58 -0.82 14.45
N GLY A 210 1.06 -1.47 15.51
CA GLY A 210 0.73 -2.84 15.88
C GLY A 210 1.30 -3.90 14.92
N ILE A 211 2.50 -3.66 14.39
CA ILE A 211 3.21 -4.61 13.52
C ILE A 211 3.50 -5.94 14.25
N PRO A 212 4.00 -5.97 15.50
CA PRO A 212 4.24 -7.23 16.20
C PRO A 212 2.97 -8.08 16.35
N GLU A 213 1.86 -7.47 16.76
CA GLU A 213 0.57 -8.13 16.93
C GLU A 213 0.06 -8.67 15.59
N LEU A 214 0.25 -7.91 14.51
CA LEU A 214 -0.07 -8.37 13.16
C LEU A 214 0.74 -9.63 12.78
N LEU A 215 2.06 -9.62 13.01
CA LEU A 215 2.93 -10.76 12.71
C LEU A 215 2.59 -11.99 13.58
N ALA A 216 2.24 -11.77 14.85
CA ALA A 216 1.79 -12.81 15.75
C ALA A 216 0.45 -13.43 15.26
N ASP A 217 -0.51 -12.59 14.90
CA ASP A 217 -1.81 -13.03 14.37
C ASP A 217 -1.68 -13.80 13.05
N THR A 218 -0.72 -13.45 12.20
CA THR A 218 -0.48 -14.16 10.93
C THR A 218 0.32 -15.45 11.08
N LEU A 219 0.97 -15.70 12.23
CA LEU A 219 1.58 -16.99 12.56
C LEU A 219 0.56 -18.05 12.98
N GLU A 220 -0.68 -17.67 13.30
CA GLU A 220 -1.71 -18.61 13.75
C GLU A 220 -2.19 -19.52 12.60
N PRO A 221 -1.84 -20.82 12.59
CA PRO A 221 -2.08 -21.69 11.45
C PRO A 221 -3.55 -22.06 11.26
N SER A 222 -4.37 -21.93 12.30
CA SER A 222 -5.81 -22.15 12.21
C SER A 222 -6.56 -21.05 11.45
N LYS A 223 -5.97 -19.85 11.36
CA LYS A 223 -6.62 -18.65 10.80
C LYS A 223 -6.05 -18.22 9.45
N ASN A 224 -4.85 -18.66 9.11
CA ASN A 224 -4.11 -18.15 7.96
C ASN A 224 -3.68 -19.29 7.01
N PRO A 225 -3.73 -19.04 5.69
CA PRO A 225 -3.29 -20.04 4.72
C PRO A 225 -1.76 -20.20 4.72
N PRO A 226 -1.23 -21.33 4.22
CA PRO A 226 0.21 -21.63 4.24
C PRO A 226 1.08 -20.54 3.62
N GLU A 227 0.58 -19.86 2.59
CA GLU A 227 1.29 -18.78 1.90
C GLU A 227 1.53 -17.59 2.83
N ILE A 228 0.56 -17.21 3.67
CA ILE A 228 0.70 -16.15 4.66
C ILE A 228 1.63 -16.58 5.80
N LEU A 229 1.55 -17.84 6.24
CA LEU A 229 2.48 -18.39 7.24
C LEU A 229 3.93 -18.31 6.75
N GLN A 230 4.19 -18.74 5.50
CA GLN A 230 5.52 -18.67 4.89
C GLN A 230 6.04 -17.22 4.80
N GLN A 231 5.18 -16.28 4.38
CA GLN A 231 5.57 -14.87 4.34
C GLN A 231 5.87 -14.33 5.73
N THR A 232 5.11 -14.76 6.75
CA THR A 232 5.32 -14.37 8.14
C THR A 232 6.65 -14.89 8.69
N ILE A 233 6.95 -16.17 8.47
CA ILE A 233 8.24 -16.77 8.86
C ILE A 233 9.40 -16.04 8.16
N THR A 234 9.23 -15.71 6.89
CA THR A 234 10.26 -14.99 6.11
C THR A 234 10.43 -13.56 6.61
N ALA A 235 9.34 -12.85 6.93
CA ALA A 235 9.38 -11.51 7.49
C ALA A 235 10.11 -11.48 8.84
N LEU A 236 9.80 -12.44 9.73
CA LEU A 236 10.47 -12.58 11.02
C LEU A 236 11.95 -12.94 10.86
N SER A 237 12.29 -13.81 9.90
CA SER A 237 13.67 -14.18 9.60
C SER A 237 14.47 -12.96 9.10
N ASN A 238 13.90 -12.17 8.19
CA ASN A 238 14.50 -10.92 7.70
C ASN A 238 14.71 -9.90 8.84
N ALA A 239 13.73 -9.78 9.74
CA ALA A 239 13.80 -8.90 10.89
C ALA A 239 14.91 -9.32 11.87
N ALA A 240 14.97 -10.62 12.20
CA ALA A 240 15.95 -11.21 13.10
C ALA A 240 17.38 -11.24 12.54
N TYR A 241 17.52 -11.28 11.21
CA TYR A 241 18.80 -11.35 10.52
C TYR A 241 19.71 -10.18 10.90
N ASN A 242 20.92 -10.50 11.36
CA ASN A 242 21.94 -9.53 11.81
C ASN A 242 21.43 -8.45 12.80
N CYS A 243 20.39 -8.75 13.60
CA CYS A 243 19.86 -7.81 14.57
C CYS A 243 19.56 -8.47 15.92
N THR A 244 20.53 -8.40 16.85
CA THR A 244 20.41 -8.95 18.22
C THR A 244 19.23 -8.32 18.98
N LYS A 245 19.01 -7.01 18.81
CA LYS A 245 17.90 -6.29 19.44
C LYS A 245 16.53 -6.85 19.01
N VAL A 246 16.34 -7.10 17.71
CA VAL A 246 15.10 -7.70 17.22
C VAL A 246 14.95 -9.14 17.71
N ARG A 247 16.03 -9.93 17.74
CA ARG A 247 15.95 -11.30 18.30
C ARG A 247 15.51 -11.30 19.77
N ALA A 248 16.11 -10.44 20.59
CA ALA A 248 15.74 -10.29 21.99
C ALA A 248 14.29 -9.82 22.15
N PHE A 249 13.85 -8.86 21.32
CA PHE A 249 12.46 -8.42 21.29
C PHE A 249 11.50 -9.56 20.94
N LEU A 250 11.74 -10.31 19.86
CA LEU A 250 10.89 -11.43 19.45
C LEU A 250 10.80 -12.52 20.53
N LYS A 251 11.90 -12.81 21.24
CA LYS A 251 11.87 -13.69 22.41
C LYS A 251 10.95 -13.14 23.51
N GLY A 252 11.12 -11.86 23.85
CA GLY A 252 10.34 -11.19 24.90
C GLY A 252 8.85 -11.13 24.61
N GLU A 253 8.47 -10.98 23.34
CA GLU A 253 7.06 -10.95 22.91
C GLU A 253 6.44 -12.35 22.69
N GLY A 254 7.15 -13.43 23.02
CA GLY A 254 6.60 -14.79 22.96
C GLY A 254 6.55 -15.44 21.57
N PHE A 255 7.20 -14.86 20.55
CA PHE A 255 7.26 -15.47 19.20
C PHE A 255 7.90 -16.85 19.20
N LEU A 256 8.85 -17.11 20.12
CA LEU A 256 9.48 -18.43 20.23
C LEU A 256 8.45 -19.52 20.58
N GLN A 257 7.49 -19.22 21.47
CA GLN A 257 6.42 -20.14 21.81
C GLN A 257 5.48 -20.36 20.61
N GLN A 258 5.12 -19.30 19.90
CA GLN A 258 4.26 -19.38 18.72
C GLN A 258 4.91 -20.21 17.60
N LEU A 259 6.21 -20.03 17.37
CA LEU A 259 6.97 -20.82 16.40
C LEU A 259 7.06 -22.29 16.80
N ASN A 260 7.22 -22.61 18.08
CA ASN A 260 7.18 -23.99 18.56
C ASN A 260 5.79 -24.63 18.33
N ASN A 261 4.71 -23.88 18.60
CA ASN A 261 3.35 -24.36 18.31
C ASN A 261 3.16 -24.60 16.80
N LEU A 262 3.65 -23.69 15.96
CA LEU A 262 3.60 -23.84 14.50
C LEU A 262 4.44 -25.04 14.03
N LYS A 263 5.61 -25.28 14.62
CA LYS A 263 6.43 -26.47 14.36
C LYS A 263 5.65 -27.75 14.63
N THR A 264 5.02 -27.86 15.80
CA THR A 264 4.18 -29.02 16.15
C THR A 264 3.04 -29.18 15.15
N PHE A 265 2.36 -28.09 14.79
CA PHE A 265 1.32 -28.12 13.77
C PHE A 265 1.82 -28.64 12.42
N CYS A 266 2.97 -28.15 11.93
CA CYS A 266 3.58 -28.60 10.68
C CYS A 266 3.97 -30.09 10.68
N GLN A 267 4.32 -30.64 11.85
CA GLN A 267 4.67 -32.06 11.99
C GLN A 267 3.42 -32.96 11.93
N THR A 268 2.34 -32.54 12.60
CA THR A 268 1.10 -33.31 12.70
C THR A 268 0.16 -33.15 11.52
N ASN A 269 0.30 -32.07 10.75
CA ASN A 269 -0.58 -31.79 9.61
C ASN A 269 -0.22 -32.66 8.38
N GLY A 270 -1.23 -33.19 7.72
CA GLY A 270 -1.09 -33.99 6.49
C GLY A 270 -0.95 -33.16 5.21
N ASP A 271 -1.23 -31.85 5.22
CA ASP A 271 -1.06 -30.97 4.06
C ASP A 271 0.44 -30.74 3.80
N GLY A 272 0.91 -31.22 2.64
CA GLY A 272 2.31 -31.08 2.21
C GLY A 272 2.79 -29.64 2.12
N ARG A 273 1.89 -28.65 1.87
CA ARG A 273 2.24 -27.22 1.84
C ARG A 273 2.51 -26.64 3.22
N VAL A 274 1.89 -27.20 4.26
CA VAL A 274 2.15 -26.79 5.65
C VAL A 274 3.44 -27.47 6.13
N ARG A 275 3.63 -28.74 5.78
CA ARG A 275 4.84 -29.48 6.16
C ARG A 275 6.12 -28.91 5.53
N SER A 276 6.03 -28.34 4.32
CA SER A 276 7.17 -27.67 3.67
C SER A 276 7.67 -26.43 4.41
N LEU A 277 6.88 -25.86 5.34
CA LEU A 277 7.29 -24.72 6.17
C LEU A 277 8.28 -25.14 7.27
N LEU A 278 8.29 -26.42 7.67
CA LEU A 278 9.01 -26.92 8.84
C LEU A 278 10.50 -26.53 8.88
N PRO A 279 11.29 -26.66 7.80
CA PRO A 279 12.71 -26.27 7.82
C PRO A 279 12.90 -24.78 8.12
N SER A 280 12.04 -23.92 7.58
CA SER A 280 12.10 -22.47 7.80
C SER A 280 11.76 -22.12 9.25
N VAL A 281 10.75 -22.79 9.82
CA VAL A 281 10.35 -22.61 11.23
C VAL A 281 11.49 -23.04 12.16
N GLU A 282 12.10 -24.21 11.93
CA GLU A 282 13.19 -24.73 12.76
C GLU A 282 14.45 -23.85 12.69
N LEU A 283 14.77 -23.35 11.50
CA LEU A 283 15.88 -22.43 11.31
C LEU A 283 15.66 -21.13 12.11
N LEU A 284 14.45 -20.57 12.05
CA LEU A 284 14.10 -19.37 12.80
C LEU A 284 14.10 -19.60 14.31
N ILE A 285 13.57 -20.73 14.80
CA ILE A 285 13.63 -21.10 16.22
C ILE A 285 15.08 -21.15 16.69
N THR A 286 15.96 -21.78 15.92
CA THR A 286 17.39 -21.92 16.25
C THR A 286 18.08 -20.55 16.26
N ALA A 287 17.82 -19.73 15.23
CA ALA A 287 18.38 -18.39 15.13
C ALA A 287 17.88 -17.47 16.25
N LEU A 288 16.63 -17.64 16.69
CA LEU A 288 16.13 -16.95 17.86
C LEU A 288 16.80 -17.50 19.10
N ALA A 289 16.90 -18.81 19.36
CA ALA A 289 17.43 -19.35 20.61
C ALA A 289 18.85 -18.86 20.99
N GLN A 290 19.72 -18.59 20.00
CA GLN A 290 21.05 -18.00 20.17
C GLN A 290 21.02 -16.57 20.74
#